data_AF-A0A916SXX9-F1
#
_entry.id   AF-A0A916SXX9-F1
#
_cell.length_a   1.000
_cell.length_b   1.000
_cell.length_c   1.000
_cell.angle_alpha   90.00
_cell.angle_beta   90.00
_cell.angle_gamma   90.00
#
_symmetry.space_group_name_H-M   'P 1'
#
loop_
_entity.id
_entity.type
_entity.pdbx_description
1 polymer ?
#
loop_
_entity_poly.entity_id
_entity_poly.type
_entity_poly.pdbx_seq_one_letter_code
_entity_poly.pdbx_strand_id
1 'polypeptide(L)'
;MAEDLELVPTTVYWDRPTWDRARAAYMADLDTLESSPTAFLWWLHRCLGVYSDLSPASRDQIRRRHPDPARGTGQGFSRMHTLRTDLLDRIDGAIVRDRRDLGQMVSVSQFCREAARAAADAAEQRLGRDLPPAPGRLLNNPRRKRRD
;
A
#
# COMPACT_ATOMS: atom_id res chain seq x y z
N MET A 1 13.67 -4.88 -25.31
CA MET A 1 14.82 -4.53 -24.44
C MET A 1 14.26 -4.43 -23.03
N ALA A 2 14.80 -5.19 -22.08
CA ALA A 2 14.38 -5.05 -20.69
C ALA A 2 14.94 -3.72 -20.20
N GLU A 3 14.07 -2.73 -19.97
CA GLU A 3 14.46 -1.54 -19.23
C GLU A 3 14.97 -2.00 -17.87
N ASP A 4 16.21 -1.65 -17.53
CA ASP A 4 16.76 -1.94 -16.21
C ASP A 4 15.85 -1.31 -15.16
N LEU A 5 15.22 -2.16 -14.37
CA LEU A 5 14.35 -1.75 -13.27
C LEU A 5 15.23 -1.21 -12.15
N GLU A 6 15.55 0.08 -12.22
CA GLU A 6 16.27 0.76 -11.15
C GLU A 6 15.41 0.78 -9.88
N LEU A 7 15.99 0.31 -8.77
CA LEU A 7 15.35 0.23 -7.46
C LEU A 7 16.00 1.21 -6.50
N VAL A 8 15.18 2.09 -5.93
CA VAL A 8 15.60 3.13 -5.00
C VAL A 8 15.14 2.78 -3.58
N PRO A 9 16.07 2.73 -2.60
CA PRO A 9 15.71 2.56 -1.20
C PRO A 9 14.84 3.71 -0.71
N THR A 10 13.62 3.40 -0.26
CA THR A 10 12.64 4.38 0.22
C THR A 10 12.20 4.02 1.63
N THR A 11 12.44 4.92 2.58
CA THR A 11 12.01 4.73 3.97
C THR A 11 10.56 5.15 4.13
N VAL A 12 9.71 4.23 4.57
CA VAL A 12 8.30 4.47 4.85
C VAL A 12 8.02 4.30 6.34
N TYR A 13 7.41 5.30 6.95
CA TYR A 13 6.88 5.19 8.30
C TYR A 13 5.52 4.49 8.31
N TRP A 14 5.37 3.47 9.15
CA TRP A 14 4.14 2.70 9.32
C TRP A 14 3.64 2.82 10.76
N ASP A 15 2.36 3.16 10.92
CA ASP A 15 1.65 2.83 12.15
C ASP A 15 1.35 1.33 12.20
N ARG A 16 1.34 0.76 13.41
CA ARG A 16 1.17 -0.68 13.58
C ARG A 16 -0.16 -1.23 13.02
N PRO A 17 -1.32 -0.58 13.23
CA PRO A 17 -2.59 -1.04 12.65
C PRO A 17 -2.55 -1.11 11.12
N THR A 18 -2.04 -0.07 10.45
CA THR A 18 -1.95 -0.04 8.99
C THR A 18 -0.98 -1.10 8.47
N TRP A 19 0.16 -1.30 9.14
CA TRP A 19 1.10 -2.35 8.77
C TRP A 19 0.50 -3.74 8.87
N ASP A 20 -0.20 -4.04 9.97
CA ASP A 20 -0.80 -5.34 10.19
C ASP A 20 -1.94 -5.58 9.20
N ARG A 21 -2.81 -4.59 8.98
CA ARG A 21 -3.88 -4.67 7.98
C ARG A 21 -3.35 -4.84 6.55
N ALA A 22 -2.24 -4.19 6.19
CA ALA A 22 -1.59 -4.37 4.89
C ALA A 22 -1.07 -5.81 4.69
N ARG A 23 -0.47 -6.41 5.74
CA ARG A 23 0.00 -7.81 5.69
C ARG A 23 -1.16 -8.80 5.57
N ALA A 24 -2.27 -8.52 6.25
CA ALA A 24 -3.50 -9.31 6.13
C ALA A 24 -4.10 -9.22 4.71
N ALA A 25 -4.20 -8.00 4.16
CA ALA A 25 -4.68 -7.75 2.80
C ALA A 25 -3.83 -8.48 1.75
N TYR A 26 -2.50 -8.41 1.88
CA TYR A 26 -1.59 -9.15 1.02
C TYR A 26 -1.85 -10.67 1.06
N MET A 27 -2.00 -11.27 2.24
CA MET A 27 -2.29 -12.70 2.35
C MET A 27 -3.64 -13.06 1.73
N ALA A 28 -4.66 -12.22 1.94
CA ALA A 28 -5.97 -12.39 1.32
C ALA A 28 -5.89 -12.33 -0.21
N ASP A 29 -5.20 -11.34 -0.77
CA ASP A 29 -5.00 -11.21 -2.21
C ASP A 29 -4.16 -12.37 -2.76
N LEU A 30 -3.10 -12.79 -2.06
CA LEU A 30 -2.28 -13.93 -2.45
C LEU A 30 -3.09 -15.24 -2.55
N ASP A 31 -4.03 -15.45 -1.63
CA ASP A 31 -4.88 -16.63 -1.60
C ASP A 31 -6.06 -16.56 -2.60
N THR A 32 -6.49 -15.36 -3.02
CA THR A 32 -7.73 -15.18 -3.81
C THR A 32 -7.52 -14.75 -5.25
N LEU A 33 -6.47 -13.96 -5.54
CA LEU A 33 -6.22 -13.42 -6.86
C LEU A 33 -5.11 -14.20 -7.55
N GLU A 34 -5.42 -14.79 -8.70
CA GLU A 34 -4.43 -15.51 -9.49
C GLU A 34 -3.27 -14.62 -9.94
N SER A 35 -3.54 -13.34 -10.15
CA SER A 35 -2.52 -12.36 -10.53
C SER A 35 -1.71 -11.81 -9.34
N SER A 36 -2.04 -12.12 -8.08
CA SER A 36 -1.38 -11.51 -6.93
C SER A 36 0.12 -11.82 -6.88
N PRO A 37 1.00 -10.83 -6.67
CA PRO A 37 2.43 -11.08 -6.54
C PRO A 37 2.74 -12.01 -5.36
N THR A 38 3.75 -12.88 -5.52
CA THR A 38 4.13 -13.85 -4.47
C THR A 38 4.96 -13.26 -3.34
N ALA A 39 5.42 -12.02 -3.48
CA ALA A 39 6.17 -11.30 -2.47
C ALA A 39 5.44 -10.01 -2.09
N PHE A 40 5.44 -9.70 -0.79
CA PHE A 40 4.79 -8.51 -0.24
C PHE A 40 5.28 -7.20 -0.89
N LEU A 41 6.58 -7.10 -1.18
CA LEU A 41 7.14 -5.91 -1.82
C LEU A 41 6.47 -5.64 -3.18
N TRP A 42 6.35 -6.67 -4.02
CA TRP A 42 5.72 -6.54 -5.33
C TRP A 42 4.20 -6.32 -5.24
N TRP A 43 3.55 -6.87 -4.22
CA TRP A 43 2.17 -6.53 -3.90
C TRP A 43 2.04 -5.05 -3.53
N LEU A 44 2.94 -4.51 -2.70
CA LEU A 44 2.96 -3.10 -2.35
C LEU A 44 3.21 -2.20 -3.57
N HIS A 45 4.10 -2.59 -4.48
CA HIS A 45 4.30 -1.87 -5.76
C HIS A 45 3.02 -1.80 -6.57
N ARG A 46 2.25 -2.90 -6.65
CA ARG A 46 0.94 -2.90 -7.31
C ARG A 46 -0.02 -1.93 -6.62
N CYS A 47 -0.13 -1.97 -5.30
CA CYS A 47 -1.01 -1.07 -4.54
C CYS A 47 -0.68 0.40 -4.79
N LEU A 48 0.61 0.74 -4.77
CA LEU A 48 1.09 2.09 -5.06
C LEU A 48 0.77 2.51 -6.50
N GLY A 49 0.98 1.63 -7.48
CA GLY A 49 0.64 1.92 -8.87
C GLY A 49 -0.84 2.23 -9.05
N VAL A 50 -1.72 1.38 -8.51
CA VAL A 50 -3.18 1.58 -8.55
C VAL A 50 -3.57 2.90 -7.87
N TYR A 51 -3.00 3.19 -6.70
CA TYR A 51 -3.33 4.41 -5.95
C TYR A 51 -2.84 5.70 -6.62
N SER A 52 -1.68 5.66 -7.28
CA SER A 52 -1.14 6.77 -8.08
C SER A 52 -1.99 7.12 -9.29
N ASP A 53 -2.69 6.13 -9.87
CA ASP A 53 -3.58 6.32 -11.03
C ASP A 53 -4.94 6.90 -10.67
N LEU A 54 -5.29 6.94 -9.37
CA LEU A 54 -6.54 7.54 -8.93
C LEU A 54 -6.57 9.05 -9.22
N SER A 55 -7.78 9.61 -9.30
CA SER A 55 -7.96 11.07 -9.29
C SER A 55 -7.62 11.64 -7.91
N PRO A 56 -7.23 12.93 -7.79
CA PRO A 56 -7.07 13.60 -6.51
C PRO A 56 -8.32 13.48 -5.62
N ALA A 57 -9.52 13.62 -6.19
CA ALA A 57 -10.78 13.50 -5.46
C ALA A 57 -11.00 12.09 -4.88
N SER A 58 -10.68 11.04 -5.64
CA SER A 58 -10.77 9.66 -5.17
C SER A 58 -9.76 9.39 -4.04
N ARG A 59 -8.53 9.91 -4.14
CA ARG A 59 -7.55 9.81 -3.05
C ARG A 59 -8.01 10.55 -1.80
N ASP A 60 -8.57 11.76 -1.95
CA ASP A 60 -9.12 12.52 -0.82
C ASP A 60 -10.26 11.79 -0.12
N GLN A 61 -11.16 11.15 -0.87
CA GLN A 61 -12.23 10.34 -0.29
C GLN A 61 -11.68 9.19 0.56
N ILE A 62 -10.64 8.49 0.06
CA ILE A 62 -9.97 7.41 0.81
C ILE A 62 -9.30 7.96 2.07
N ARG A 63 -8.62 9.10 1.96
CA ARG A 63 -7.94 9.77 3.08
C ARG A 63 -8.92 10.17 4.18
N ARG A 64 -10.11 10.68 3.83
CA ARG A 64 -11.16 11.02 4.79
C ARG A 64 -11.77 9.80 5.48
N ARG A 65 -11.84 8.66 4.79
CA ARG A 65 -12.30 7.39 5.39
C ARG A 65 -11.29 6.85 6.41
N HIS A 66 -10.01 7.09 6.16
CA HIS A 66 -8.90 6.60 6.98
C HIS A 66 -8.01 7.74 7.48
N PRO A 67 -8.51 8.62 8.37
CA PRO A 67 -7.72 9.72 8.88
C PRO A 67 -6.48 9.18 9.59
N ASP A 68 -5.33 9.81 9.33
CA ASP A 68 -4.10 9.47 10.03
C ASP A 68 -4.27 9.75 11.54
N PRO A 69 -3.74 8.89 12.42
CA PRO A 69 -3.81 9.12 13.85
C PRO A 69 -3.08 10.44 14.20
N ALA A 70 -3.61 11.15 15.21
CA ALA A 70 -3.02 12.41 15.65
C ALA A 70 -1.53 12.23 15.99
N ARG A 71 -0.68 13.21 15.63
CA ARG A 71 0.76 13.14 15.88
C ARG A 71 1.03 12.82 17.35
N GLY A 72 1.88 11.83 17.60
CA GLY A 72 2.28 11.41 18.96
C GLY A 72 1.40 10.34 19.62
N THR A 73 0.31 9.91 19.00
CA THR A 73 -0.63 8.95 19.61
C THR A 73 -0.34 7.47 19.30
N GLY A 74 0.65 7.17 18.46
CA GLY A 74 0.96 5.80 18.03
C GLY A 74 2.44 5.44 18.03
N GLN A 75 2.76 4.24 18.53
CA GLN A 75 4.03 3.57 18.26
C GLN A 75 4.01 3.01 16.83
N GLY A 76 4.59 3.74 15.90
CA GLY A 76 4.92 3.25 14.57
C GLY A 76 6.41 2.93 14.43
N PHE A 77 6.81 2.49 13.24
CA PHE A 77 8.21 2.20 12.93
C PHE A 77 8.52 2.54 11.47
N SER A 78 9.78 2.86 11.20
CA SER A 78 10.26 3.07 9.84
C SER A 78 10.71 1.74 9.23
N ARG A 79 10.34 1.50 7.97
CA ARG A 79 10.80 0.35 7.20
C ARG A 79 11.26 0.81 5.82
N MET A 80 12.44 0.34 5.44
CA MET A 80 12.97 0.55 4.09
C MET A 80 12.32 -0.43 3.12
N HIS A 81 11.84 0.10 1.99
CA HIS A 81 11.34 -0.66 0.84
C HIS A 81 12.10 -0.23 -0.40
N THR A 82 12.50 -1.16 -1.24
CA THR A 82 13.09 -0.84 -2.55
C THR A 82 11.96 -0.64 -3.56
N LEU A 83 11.75 0.61 -4.00
CA LEU A 83 10.71 0.98 -4.96
C LEU A 83 11.34 1.21 -6.33
N ARG A 84 10.60 0.90 -7.40
CA ARG A 84 11.08 1.22 -8.76
C ARG A 84 11.10 2.74 -8.96
N THR A 85 12.09 3.25 -9.68
CA THR A 85 12.21 4.68 -10.00
C THR A 85 10.96 5.21 -10.69
N ASP A 86 10.45 4.51 -11.71
CA ASP A 86 9.24 4.92 -12.43
C ASP A 86 7.97 4.95 -11.56
N LEU A 87 7.91 4.08 -10.54
CA LEU A 87 6.83 4.09 -9.57
C LEU A 87 6.94 5.29 -8.63
N LEU A 88 8.15 5.67 -8.22
CA LEU A 88 8.40 6.88 -7.43
C LEU A 88 8.00 8.13 -8.21
N ASP A 89 8.36 8.24 -9.49
CA ASP A 89 7.95 9.36 -10.34
C ASP A 89 6.43 9.51 -10.42
N ARG A 90 5.71 8.38 -10.49
CA ARG A 90 4.24 8.35 -10.48
C ARG A 90 3.67 8.80 -9.14
N ILE A 91 4.27 8.39 -8.02
CA ILE A 91 3.88 8.83 -6.68
C ILE A 91 4.10 10.34 -6.53
N ASP A 92 5.27 10.84 -6.90
CA ASP A 92 5.60 12.26 -6.82
C ASP A 92 4.66 13.10 -7.69
N GLY A 93 4.37 12.63 -8.91
CA GLY A 93 3.37 13.25 -9.78
C GLY A 93 1.97 13.28 -9.15
N ALA A 94 1.55 12.20 -8.50
CA ALA A 94 0.26 12.14 -7.81
C ALA A 94 0.19 13.09 -6.59
N ILE A 95 1.26 13.17 -5.79
CA ILE A 95 1.36 14.09 -4.65
C ILE A 95 1.33 15.55 -5.12
N VAL A 96 2.06 15.88 -6.19
CA VAL A 96 2.06 17.23 -6.77
C VAL A 96 0.67 17.62 -7.26
N ARG A 97 -0.07 16.68 -7.90
CA ARG A 97 -1.47 16.90 -8.31
C ARG A 97 -2.38 17.13 -7.11
N ASP A 98 -2.29 16.31 -6.06
CA ASP A 98 -3.09 16.49 -4.83
C ASP A 98 -2.86 17.87 -4.20
N ARG A 99 -1.60 18.32 -4.17
CA ARG A 99 -1.25 19.67 -3.68
C ARG A 99 -1.84 20.76 -4.56
N ARG A 100 -1.70 20.64 -5.88
CA ARG A 100 -2.16 21.67 -6.83
C ARG A 100 -3.68 21.81 -6.83
N ASP A 101 -4.39 20.68 -6.84
CA ASP A 101 -5.82 20.66 -7.12
C ASP A 101 -6.65 20.76 -5.83
N LEU A 102 -6.13 20.26 -4.70
CA LEU A 102 -6.84 20.19 -3.42
C LEU A 102 -6.14 20.90 -2.27
N GLY A 103 -4.95 21.49 -2.49
CA GLY A 103 -4.14 22.11 -1.44
C GLY A 103 -3.58 21.12 -0.42
N GLN A 104 -3.63 19.81 -0.68
CA GLN A 104 -3.25 18.78 0.27
C GLN A 104 -1.73 18.54 0.26
N MET A 105 -1.10 18.61 1.43
CA MET A 105 0.33 18.33 1.60
C MET A 105 0.50 16.89 2.10
N VAL A 106 0.86 15.99 1.19
CA VAL A 106 1.00 14.55 1.46
C VAL A 106 2.47 14.15 1.35
N SER A 107 2.99 13.43 2.35
CA SER A 107 4.33 12.84 2.28
C SER A 107 4.31 11.48 1.56
N VAL A 108 5.44 11.03 1.02
CA VAL A 108 5.58 9.68 0.44
C VAL A 108 5.18 8.59 1.45
N SER A 109 5.57 8.73 2.73
CA SER A 109 5.19 7.77 3.77
C SER A 109 3.68 7.71 3.98
N GLN A 110 3.01 8.86 4.00
CA GLN A 110 1.56 8.93 4.10
C GLN A 110 0.89 8.33 2.87
N PHE A 111 1.37 8.66 1.67
CA PHE A 111 0.87 8.11 0.42
C PHE A 111 0.94 6.58 0.39
N CYS A 112 2.06 6.00 0.85
CA CYS A 112 2.22 4.55 0.98
C CYS A 112 1.22 3.91 1.94
N ARG A 113 0.94 4.57 3.08
CA ARG A 113 -0.08 4.09 4.02
C ARG A 113 -1.47 4.16 3.41
N GLU A 114 -1.82 5.28 2.76
CA GLU A 114 -3.11 5.46 2.09
C GLU A 114 -3.34 4.39 1.01
N ALA A 115 -2.33 4.11 0.18
CA ALA A 115 -2.39 3.06 -0.83
C ALA A 115 -2.60 1.66 -0.21
N ALA A 116 -1.91 1.35 0.88
CA ALA A 116 -2.07 0.07 1.57
C ALA A 116 -3.46 -0.07 2.22
N ARG A 117 -4.01 1.01 2.79
CA ARG A 117 -5.38 1.03 3.34
C ARG A 117 -6.42 0.87 2.25
N ALA A 118 -6.24 1.55 1.10
CA ALA A 118 -7.11 1.40 -0.06
C ALA A 118 -7.13 -0.05 -0.59
N ALA A 119 -5.97 -0.69 -0.66
CA ALA A 119 -5.86 -2.08 -1.07
C ALA A 119 -6.52 -3.03 -0.05
N ALA A 120 -6.39 -2.75 1.25
CA ALA A 120 -7.07 -3.51 2.29
C ALA A 120 -8.60 -3.40 2.19
N ASP A 121 -9.14 -2.19 2.02
CA ASP A 121 -10.58 -1.98 1.78
C ASP A 121 -11.05 -2.78 0.56
N ALA A 122 -10.29 -2.76 -0.54
CA ALA A 122 -10.62 -3.51 -1.76
C ALA A 122 -10.57 -5.03 -1.55
N ALA A 123 -9.65 -5.53 -0.72
CA ALA A 123 -9.57 -6.94 -0.36
C ALA A 123 -10.76 -7.38 0.50
N GLU A 124 -11.18 -6.58 1.48
CA GLU A 124 -12.38 -6.84 2.31
C GLU A 124 -13.64 -6.86 1.46
N GLN A 125 -13.80 -5.88 0.56
CA GLN A 125 -14.91 -5.82 -0.38
C GLN A 125 -14.98 -7.08 -1.25
N ARG A 126 -13.83 -7.58 -1.72
CA ARG A 126 -13.77 -8.81 -2.52
C ARG A 126 -14.09 -10.07 -1.72
N LEU A 127 -13.66 -10.13 -0.46
CA LEU A 127 -13.96 -11.24 0.43
C LEU A 127 -15.41 -11.22 0.94
N GLY A 128 -16.06 -10.07 0.93
CA GLY A 128 -17.37 -9.86 1.55
C GLY A 128 -17.35 -9.94 3.08
N ARG A 129 -16.17 -9.75 3.69
CA ARG A 129 -15.93 -9.82 5.14
C ARG A 129 -14.63 -9.13 5.51
N ASP A 130 -14.44 -8.90 6.81
CA ASP A 130 -13.19 -8.36 7.36
C ASP A 130 -11.99 -9.26 7.04
N LEU A 131 -10.81 -8.64 6.95
CA LEU A 131 -9.56 -9.37 6.74
C LEU A 131 -9.26 -10.30 7.92
N PRO A 132 -8.74 -11.51 7.66
CA PRO A 132 -8.22 -12.35 8.72
C PRO A 132 -7.06 -11.65 9.44
N PRO A 133 -6.75 -12.02 10.69
CA PRO A 133 -5.62 -11.43 11.40
C PRO A 133 -4.32 -11.61 10.64
N ALA A 134 -3.46 -10.59 10.69
CA ALA A 134 -2.15 -10.62 10.05
C ALA A 134 -1.32 -11.80 10.60
N PRO A 135 -0.53 -12.49 9.75
CA PRO A 135 0.34 -13.54 10.23
C PRO A 135 1.40 -12.96 11.18
N GLY A 136 1.74 -13.70 12.24
CA GLY A 136 2.79 -13.31 13.20
C GLY A 136 4.13 -13.01 12.52
N ARG A 137 4.46 -13.75 11.46
CA ARG A 137 5.60 -13.50 10.56
C ARG A 137 5.17 -13.62 9.10
N LEU A 138 5.59 -12.67 8.27
CA LEU A 138 5.43 -12.74 6.83
C LEU A 138 6.71 -13.33 6.21
N LEU A 139 6.59 -14.47 5.54
CA LEU A 139 7.71 -15.05 4.79
C LEU A 139 7.96 -14.23 3.51
N ASN A 140 9.20 -14.22 3.02
CA ASN A 140 9.55 -13.47 1.81
C ASN A 140 8.75 -13.92 0.57
N ASN A 141 8.39 -15.20 0.50
CA ASN A 141 7.50 -15.79 -0.50
C ASN A 141 6.59 -16.84 0.17
N PRO A 142 5.46 -16.44 0.79
CA PRO A 142 4.49 -17.39 1.28
C PRO A 142 3.89 -18.17 0.10
N ARG A 143 3.58 -19.44 0.32
CA ARG A 143 2.85 -20.24 -0.69
C ARG A 143 1.38 -19.89 -0.64
N ARG A 144 0.74 -19.81 -1.80
CA ARG A 144 -0.73 -19.70 -1.90
C ARG A 144 -1.38 -20.91 -1.25
N LYS A 145 -2.51 -20.72 -0.58
CA LYS A 145 -3.36 -21.86 -0.22
C LYS A 145 -3.81 -22.56 -1.50
N ARG A 146 -3.74 -23.90 -1.51
CA ARG A 146 -4.42 -24.68 -2.55
C ARG A 146 -5.91 -24.45 -2.37
N ARG A 147 -6.61 -24.13 -3.45
CA ARG A 147 -8.08 -24.21 -3.47
C ARG A 147 -8.39 -25.71 -3.50
N ASP A 148 -9.00 -26.20 -2.43
CA ASP A 148 -9.63 -27.52 -2.41
C ASP A 148 -10.91 -27.51 -3.25
#